data_AF-A0A7W0G3G7-F1
#
_entry.id   AF-A0A7W0G3G7-F1
#
_cell.length_a   1.000
_cell.length_b   1.000
_cell.length_c   1.000
_cell.angle_alpha   90.00
_cell.angle_beta   90.00
_cell.angle_gamma   90.00
#
_symmetry.space_group_name_H-M   'P 1'
#
loop_
_entity.id
_entity.type
_entity.pdbx_description
1 polymer ?
#
loop_
_entity_poly.entity_id
_entity_poly.type
_entity_poly.pdbx_seq_one_letter_code
_entity_poly.pdbx_strand_id
1 'polypeptide(L)'
;MNTVVRQKTSTPLEHQLGSHFQALAQFNSTEALEASALHARLRGEIESVLHGVVVEEFAPRHSKPDAAQGSRAVRAAAWNIERGLRLDEIISTLGTHPLLRRSDLLLLTELDYGMARSGNRFVAREIAEALGMSYAFAPSYINLSKGAGLESRAAGENAEALHGNAVLSRYPLRRAWSVALPNGKDKMRGNEKRLGSQRAVLAQVEHPSGAIRTVSVHLDAHSSQRHRQRQMSVVLDFLDTLEPRLPVLIGGDWNTTTYNSSRALYAVMGFFRRVAMGPSYFIRNHYLYPERWFERHLFRELERRGYRVRDLNETGAGTLHY
;
A
#
# COMPACT_ATOMS: atom_id res chain seq x y z
N MET A 1 -3.98 47.96 4.95
CA MET A 1 -3.83 46.65 5.61
C MET A 1 -4.16 45.59 4.58
N ASN A 2 -3.13 44.99 3.95
CA ASN A 2 -3.33 43.95 2.96
C ASN A 2 -3.60 42.63 3.67
N THR A 3 -4.87 42.21 3.66
CA THR A 3 -5.27 40.87 4.07
C THR A 3 -4.74 39.89 3.04
N VAL A 4 -3.57 39.31 3.32
CA VAL A 4 -3.07 38.14 2.61
C VAL A 4 -4.02 37.00 2.96
N VAL A 5 -5.04 36.81 2.13
CA VAL A 5 -5.83 35.58 2.13
C VAL A 5 -4.89 34.48 1.64
N ARG A 6 -4.27 33.74 2.58
CA ARG A 6 -3.61 32.48 2.27
C ARG A 6 -4.65 31.62 1.55
N GLN A 7 -4.41 31.31 0.27
CA GLN A 7 -5.08 30.20 -0.39
C GLN A 7 -4.87 28.97 0.49
N LYS A 8 -5.95 28.48 1.12
CA LYS A 8 -5.96 27.11 1.67
C LYS A 8 -5.82 26.19 0.46
N THR A 9 -4.60 25.79 0.14
CA THR A 9 -4.35 24.60 -0.66
C THR A 9 -4.73 23.43 0.23
N SER A 10 -6.03 23.15 0.36
CA SER A 10 -6.50 21.98 1.10
C SER A 10 -5.92 20.77 0.40
N THR A 11 -5.13 19.97 1.12
CA THR A 11 -4.65 18.69 0.60
C THR A 11 -5.86 17.84 0.20
N PRO A 12 -5.76 16.98 -0.85
CA PRO A 12 -6.89 16.18 -1.32
C PRO A 12 -7.46 15.19 -0.28
N LEU A 13 -6.86 15.13 0.92
CA LEU A 13 -7.18 14.22 2.01
C LEU A 13 -7.81 14.94 3.22
N GLU A 14 -7.87 16.27 3.24
CA GLU A 14 -8.57 17.00 4.29
C GLU A 14 -10.08 16.76 4.21
N HIS A 15 -10.70 16.41 5.33
CA HIS A 15 -12.13 16.12 5.41
C HIS A 15 -12.70 16.35 6.81
N GLN A 16 -14.03 16.43 6.90
CA GLN A 16 -14.81 16.68 8.12
C GLN A 16 -15.58 15.43 8.60
N LEU A 17 -15.32 14.28 7.98
CA LEU A 17 -15.95 13.00 8.29
C LEU A 17 -15.80 12.54 9.75
N GLY A 18 -14.81 13.04 10.49
CA GLY A 18 -14.55 12.68 11.89
C GLY A 18 -15.77 12.85 12.80
N SER A 19 -16.56 13.91 12.59
CA SER A 19 -17.81 14.16 13.32
C SER A 19 -18.90 13.10 13.08
N HIS A 20 -18.76 12.29 12.04
CA HIS A 20 -19.70 11.25 11.63
C HIS A 20 -19.20 9.83 11.88
N PHE A 21 -17.97 9.62 12.35
CA PHE A 21 -17.38 8.28 12.52
C PHE A 21 -18.21 7.38 13.43
N GLN A 22 -18.72 7.90 14.56
CA GLN A 22 -19.56 7.09 15.46
C GLN A 22 -20.84 6.61 14.76
N ALA A 23 -21.51 7.48 13.99
CA ALA A 23 -22.72 7.11 13.26
C ALA A 23 -22.45 6.13 12.11
N LEU A 24 -21.35 6.35 11.36
CA LEU A 24 -20.90 5.44 10.31
C LEU A 24 -20.51 4.07 10.87
N ALA A 25 -19.92 4.02 12.07
CA ALA A 25 -19.51 2.77 12.72
C ALA A 25 -20.70 1.92 13.22
N GLN A 26 -21.92 2.44 13.27
CA GLN A 26 -23.10 1.67 13.68
C GLN A 26 -23.54 0.64 12.62
N PHE A 27 -23.21 0.85 11.35
CA PHE A 27 -23.55 -0.08 10.28
C PHE A 27 -22.68 -1.35 10.33
N ASN A 28 -23.29 -2.52 10.11
CA ASN A 28 -22.62 -3.83 10.23
C ASN A 28 -22.28 -4.48 8.88
N SER A 29 -22.57 -3.81 7.77
CA SER A 29 -22.18 -4.22 6.42
C SER A 29 -22.05 -3.00 5.51
N THR A 30 -21.26 -3.13 4.44
CA THR A 30 -21.14 -2.10 3.39
C THR A 30 -22.49 -1.87 2.72
N GLU A 31 -23.25 -2.93 2.44
CA GLU A 31 -24.59 -2.84 1.84
C GLU A 31 -25.56 -1.98 2.68
N ALA A 32 -25.63 -2.24 4.00
CA ALA A 32 -26.50 -1.48 4.89
C ALA A 32 -26.05 -0.01 5.01
N LEU A 33 -24.74 0.24 5.03
CA LEU A 33 -24.19 1.59 5.00
C LEU A 33 -24.59 2.31 3.71
N GLU A 34 -24.35 1.69 2.55
CA GLU A 34 -24.58 2.30 1.24
C GLU A 34 -26.05 2.61 0.98
N ALA A 35 -26.97 1.83 1.55
CA ALA A 35 -28.41 2.06 1.50
C ALA A 35 -28.89 3.21 2.41
N SER A 36 -28.04 3.73 3.29
CA SER A 36 -28.42 4.74 4.28
C SER A 36 -28.42 6.18 3.72
N ALA A 37 -29.32 7.02 4.25
CA ALA A 37 -29.34 8.45 3.94
C ALA A 37 -28.05 9.16 4.41
N LEU A 38 -27.42 8.66 5.48
CA LEU A 38 -26.15 9.18 5.98
C LEU A 38 -25.05 9.00 4.93
N HIS A 39 -24.91 7.79 4.38
CA HIS A 39 -23.92 7.54 3.33
C HIS A 39 -24.24 8.33 2.06
N ALA A 40 -25.51 8.39 1.64
CA ALA A 40 -25.90 9.19 0.48
C ALA A 40 -25.46 10.67 0.60
N ARG A 41 -25.56 11.24 1.81
CA ARG A 41 -25.09 12.61 2.10
C ARG A 41 -23.56 12.73 2.09
N LEU A 42 -22.85 11.73 2.62
CA LEU A 42 -21.39 11.79 2.80
C LEU A 42 -20.59 11.18 1.64
N ARG A 43 -21.24 10.51 0.68
CA ARG A 43 -20.61 9.77 -0.41
C ARG A 43 -19.57 10.61 -1.16
N GLY A 44 -19.91 11.83 -1.54
CA GLY A 44 -19.01 12.69 -2.31
C GLY A 44 -17.70 12.98 -1.57
N GLU A 45 -17.76 13.23 -0.26
CA GLU A 45 -16.59 13.47 0.57
C GLU A 45 -15.78 12.17 0.79
N ILE A 46 -16.46 11.06 1.09
CA ILE A 46 -15.83 9.74 1.24
C ILE A 46 -15.07 9.35 -0.04
N GLU A 47 -15.70 9.48 -1.20
CA GLU A 47 -15.09 9.15 -2.50
C GLU A 47 -13.96 10.12 -2.84
N SER A 48 -14.11 11.42 -2.58
CA SER A 48 -13.05 12.41 -2.78
C SER A 48 -11.79 12.04 -2.01
N VAL A 49 -11.93 11.70 -0.72
CA VAL A 49 -10.81 11.30 0.14
C VAL A 49 -10.19 10.00 -0.35
N LEU A 50 -11.00 8.96 -0.60
CA LEU A 50 -10.52 7.64 -1.01
C LEU A 50 -9.89 7.62 -2.42
N HIS A 51 -10.26 8.57 -3.28
CA HIS A 51 -9.67 8.75 -4.62
C HIS A 51 -8.50 9.74 -4.63
N GLY A 52 -8.30 10.47 -3.53
CA GLY A 52 -7.23 11.43 -3.38
C GLY A 52 -5.84 10.79 -3.48
N VAL A 53 -4.92 11.50 -4.11
CA VAL A 53 -3.49 11.18 -4.12
C VAL A 53 -2.74 12.43 -3.73
N VAL A 54 -1.98 12.36 -2.64
CA VAL A 54 -1.07 13.44 -2.24
C VAL A 54 0.25 13.22 -2.94
N VAL A 55 0.76 14.26 -3.58
CA VAL A 55 2.11 14.29 -4.12
C VAL A 55 2.81 15.54 -3.61
N GLU A 56 3.92 15.35 -2.89
CA GLU A 56 4.78 16.44 -2.46
C GLU A 56 6.25 16.10 -2.80
N GLU A 57 7.07 17.13 -2.95
CA GLU A 57 8.48 17.01 -3.31
C GLU A 57 9.35 17.60 -2.21
N PHE A 58 10.07 16.75 -1.47
CA PHE A 58 11.15 17.17 -0.57
C PHE A 58 12.53 16.89 -1.15
N ALA A 59 12.60 16.20 -2.29
CA ALA A 59 13.84 16.05 -3.03
C ALA A 59 14.36 17.43 -3.44
N PRO A 60 15.66 17.72 -3.27
CA PRO A 60 16.22 18.94 -3.79
C PRO A 60 15.90 19.02 -5.28
N ARG A 61 15.49 20.20 -5.77
CA ARG A 61 15.37 20.48 -7.19
C ARG A 61 16.77 20.47 -7.80
N HIS A 62 17.38 19.29 -7.94
CA HIS A 62 18.70 19.18 -8.54
C HIS A 62 18.56 19.57 -10.01
N SER A 63 19.34 20.58 -10.40
CA SER A 63 19.80 20.78 -11.76
C SER A 63 20.20 19.43 -12.34
N LYS A 64 19.72 19.13 -13.55
CA LYS A 64 19.92 17.88 -14.30
C LYS A 64 21.15 17.11 -13.79
N PRO A 65 21.01 15.91 -13.20
CA PRO A 65 22.18 15.12 -12.86
C PRO A 65 23.00 14.96 -14.14
N ASP A 66 24.31 15.24 -14.06
CA ASP A 66 25.21 15.00 -15.18
C ASP A 66 24.96 13.57 -15.67
N ALA A 67 24.49 13.45 -16.92
CA ALA A 67 24.10 12.17 -17.53
C ALA A 67 25.26 11.15 -17.53
N ALA A 68 26.49 11.61 -17.23
CA ALA A 68 27.70 10.83 -17.12
C ALA A 68 27.90 10.11 -15.76
N GLN A 69 27.18 10.46 -14.69
CA GLN A 69 27.42 9.91 -13.32
C GLN A 69 26.25 9.13 -12.70
N GLY A 70 25.07 9.14 -13.31
CA GLY A 70 23.91 8.36 -12.83
C GLY A 70 24.08 6.86 -13.05
N SER A 71 23.85 6.05 -12.00
CA SER A 71 23.68 4.61 -12.13
C SER A 71 22.58 4.30 -13.17
N ARG A 72 22.86 3.41 -14.12
CA ARG A 72 21.83 2.90 -15.05
C ARG A 72 20.81 1.97 -14.37
N ALA A 73 21.08 1.55 -13.14
CA ALA A 73 20.22 0.66 -12.37
C ALA A 73 19.40 1.44 -11.34
N VAL A 74 18.12 1.09 -11.24
CA VAL A 74 17.18 1.58 -10.22
C VAL A 74 17.26 0.66 -9.01
N ARG A 75 17.48 1.23 -7.82
CA ARG A 75 17.44 0.50 -6.55
C ARG A 75 16.11 0.77 -5.85
N ALA A 76 15.37 -0.28 -5.56
CA ALA A 76 14.10 -0.16 -4.85
C ALA A 76 14.11 -1.01 -3.59
N ALA A 77 13.50 -0.50 -2.53
CA ALA A 77 13.13 -1.27 -1.35
C ALA A 77 11.60 -1.33 -1.25
N ALA A 78 11.07 -2.52 -1.01
CA ALA A 78 9.66 -2.71 -0.70
C ALA A 78 9.55 -3.13 0.77
N TRP A 79 8.68 -2.46 1.54
CA TRP A 79 8.55 -2.74 2.97
C TRP A 79 7.13 -2.42 3.47
N ASN A 80 6.48 -3.42 4.04
CA ASN A 80 5.34 -3.22 4.92
C ASN A 80 5.85 -2.71 6.27
N ILE A 81 5.58 -1.44 6.57
CA ILE A 81 6.13 -0.76 7.76
C ILE A 81 5.17 -0.80 8.95
N GLU A 82 4.18 -1.69 8.92
CA GLU A 82 3.23 -1.93 10.00
C GLU A 82 2.66 -0.63 10.56
N ARG A 83 1.96 0.11 9.69
CA ARG A 83 1.27 1.39 9.99
C ARG A 83 2.21 2.56 10.33
N GLY A 84 3.53 2.33 10.38
CA GLY A 84 4.51 3.31 10.86
C GLY A 84 4.55 3.44 12.38
N LEU A 85 4.20 2.38 13.15
CA LEU A 85 4.20 2.43 14.62
C LEU A 85 5.55 2.82 15.23
N ARG A 86 6.65 2.53 14.53
CA ARG A 86 8.04 2.82 14.92
C ARG A 86 8.70 3.81 13.96
N LEU A 87 7.99 4.90 13.66
CA LEU A 87 8.34 5.81 12.58
C LEU A 87 9.79 6.34 12.68
N ASP A 88 10.24 6.74 13.86
CA ASP A 88 11.59 7.29 14.02
C ASP A 88 12.67 6.23 13.76
N GLU A 89 12.46 4.98 14.21
CA GLU A 89 13.35 3.86 13.91
C GLU A 89 13.30 3.44 12.44
N ILE A 90 12.12 3.51 11.81
CA ILE A 90 11.94 3.27 10.37
C ILE A 90 12.74 4.30 9.57
N ILE A 91 12.60 5.60 9.89
CA ILE A 91 13.36 6.68 9.24
C ILE A 91 14.86 6.47 9.44
N SER A 92 15.29 6.21 10.67
CA SER A 92 16.70 5.94 10.98
C SER A 92 17.23 4.75 10.18
N THR A 93 16.48 3.65 10.10
CA THR A 93 16.84 2.44 9.35
C THR A 93 16.95 2.74 7.85
N LEU A 94 15.97 3.43 7.27
CA LEU A 94 15.99 3.81 5.86
C LEU A 94 17.15 4.76 5.52
N GLY A 95 17.51 5.66 6.44
CA GLY A 95 18.59 6.65 6.23
C GLY A 95 20.00 6.13 6.50
N THR A 96 20.16 5.14 7.38
CA THR A 96 21.48 4.71 7.86
C THR A 96 21.88 3.30 7.41
N HIS A 97 20.93 2.38 7.21
CA HIS A 97 21.25 1.00 6.88
C HIS A 97 21.99 0.91 5.53
N PRO A 98 23.14 0.20 5.43
CA PRO A 98 24.03 0.25 4.25
C PRO A 98 23.36 -0.07 2.91
N LEU A 99 22.34 -0.94 2.93
CA LEU A 99 21.57 -1.30 1.73
C LEU A 99 20.40 -0.37 1.50
N LEU A 100 19.63 -0.03 2.54
CA LEU A 100 18.36 0.70 2.38
C LEU A 100 18.59 2.18 2.08
N ARG A 101 19.64 2.78 2.66
CA ARG A 101 20.04 4.17 2.39
C ARG A 101 20.46 4.45 0.96
N ARG A 102 20.57 3.41 0.13
CA ARG A 102 20.92 3.50 -1.29
C ARG A 102 19.71 3.29 -2.20
N SER A 103 18.51 3.16 -1.64
CA SER A 103 17.29 3.00 -2.40
C SER A 103 16.94 4.31 -3.09
N ASP A 104 16.73 4.25 -4.39
CA ASP A 104 16.19 5.33 -5.22
C ASP A 104 14.68 5.44 -5.04
N LEU A 105 14.04 4.29 -4.81
CA LEU A 105 12.61 4.13 -4.63
C LEU A 105 12.30 3.39 -3.33
N LEU A 106 11.25 3.83 -2.62
CA LEU A 106 10.65 3.08 -1.52
C LEU A 106 9.19 2.77 -1.87
N LEU A 107 8.84 1.49 -1.90
CA LEU A 107 7.50 0.98 -2.14
C LEU A 107 6.93 0.53 -0.80
N LEU A 108 6.33 1.49 -0.10
CA LEU A 108 5.91 1.30 1.29
C LEU A 108 4.43 0.93 1.34
N THR A 109 4.10 -0.06 2.17
CA THR A 109 2.72 -0.47 2.44
C THR A 109 2.39 -0.32 3.92
N GLU A 110 1.10 -0.15 4.21
CA GLU A 110 0.58 0.10 5.56
C GLU A 110 1.16 1.37 6.20
N LEU A 111 0.75 2.54 5.71
CA LEU A 111 1.12 3.82 6.29
C LEU A 111 -0.13 4.49 6.83
N ASP A 112 -0.12 4.86 8.10
CA ASP A 112 -1.18 5.68 8.68
C ASP A 112 -0.97 7.17 8.38
N TYR A 113 -2.08 7.89 8.29
CA TYR A 113 -2.13 9.35 8.37
C TYR A 113 -3.25 9.73 9.34
N GLY A 114 -2.89 10.34 10.47
CA GLY A 114 -3.88 10.84 11.42
C GLY A 114 -4.56 9.75 12.23
N MET A 115 -3.86 8.65 12.54
CA MET A 115 -4.36 7.59 13.41
C MET A 115 -3.75 7.72 14.81
N ALA A 116 -4.56 7.59 15.86
CA ALA A 116 -4.10 7.68 17.24
C ALA A 116 -2.98 6.66 17.55
N ARG A 117 -3.10 5.44 17.01
CA ARG A 117 -2.11 4.36 17.19
C ARG A 117 -0.72 4.68 16.63
N SER A 118 -0.61 5.58 15.65
CA SER A 118 0.66 6.05 15.07
C SER A 118 1.02 7.47 15.53
N GLY A 119 0.38 7.98 16.58
CA GLY A 119 0.62 9.31 17.12
C GLY A 119 0.01 10.45 16.30
N ASN A 120 -1.01 10.19 15.49
CA ASN A 120 -1.65 11.15 14.58
C ASN A 120 -0.65 11.84 13.62
N ARG A 121 0.39 11.09 13.25
CA ARG A 121 1.47 11.52 12.34
C ARG A 121 1.08 11.31 10.88
N PHE A 122 1.74 12.03 9.97
CA PHE A 122 1.64 11.74 8.54
C PHE A 122 2.85 10.95 8.10
N VAL A 123 2.78 9.63 8.32
CA VAL A 123 3.91 8.70 8.21
C VAL A 123 4.63 8.82 6.86
N ALA A 124 3.89 8.81 5.75
CA ALA A 124 4.49 8.91 4.41
C ALA A 124 5.26 10.23 4.20
N ARG A 125 4.67 11.35 4.63
CA ARG A 125 5.26 12.68 4.50
C ARG A 125 6.52 12.81 5.34
N GLU A 126 6.47 12.38 6.59
CA GLU A 126 7.59 12.51 7.52
C GLU A 126 8.79 11.65 7.12
N ILE A 127 8.56 10.45 6.55
CA ILE A 127 9.63 9.67 5.92
C ILE A 127 10.22 10.43 4.73
N ALA A 128 9.37 10.96 3.85
CA ALA A 128 9.81 11.66 2.66
C ALA A 128 10.60 12.93 3.00
N GLU A 129 10.15 13.71 3.97
CA GLU A 129 10.82 14.92 4.45
C GLU A 129 12.18 14.58 5.09
N ALA A 130 12.22 13.60 6.00
CA ALA A 130 13.46 13.20 6.67
C ALA A 130 14.51 12.63 5.71
N LEU A 131 14.09 11.97 4.63
CA LEU A 131 14.99 11.39 3.63
C LEU A 131 15.23 12.30 2.41
N GLY A 132 14.58 13.46 2.34
CA GLY A 132 14.65 14.36 1.18
C GLY A 132 14.17 13.68 -0.11
N MET A 133 13.00 13.05 -0.07
CA MET A 133 12.41 12.33 -1.20
C MET A 133 11.07 12.96 -1.64
N SER A 134 10.75 12.86 -2.91
CA SER A 134 9.38 13.07 -3.39
C SER A 134 8.52 11.86 -3.04
N TYR A 135 7.23 12.07 -2.78
CA TYR A 135 6.34 10.96 -2.45
C TYR A 135 4.96 11.09 -3.06
N ALA A 136 4.33 9.96 -3.31
CA ALA A 136 2.92 9.82 -3.60
C ALA A 136 2.28 8.92 -2.54
N PHE A 137 1.23 9.39 -1.87
CA PHE A 137 0.45 8.61 -0.92
C PHE A 137 -1.01 8.59 -1.34
N ALA A 138 -1.66 7.43 -1.20
CA ALA A 138 -3.10 7.33 -1.37
C ALA A 138 -3.73 6.47 -0.26
N PRO A 139 -4.86 6.91 0.32
CA PRO A 139 -5.57 6.14 1.34
C PRO A 139 -6.22 4.91 0.71
N SER A 140 -6.00 3.76 1.32
CA SER A 140 -6.83 2.58 1.09
C SER A 140 -8.13 2.66 1.87
N TYR A 141 -8.05 3.16 3.11
CA TYR A 141 -9.15 3.14 4.04
C TYR A 141 -9.28 4.43 4.84
N ILE A 142 -10.53 4.77 5.14
CA ILE A 142 -10.88 5.66 6.26
C ILE A 142 -11.30 4.75 7.42
N ASN A 143 -10.57 4.82 8.53
CA ASN A 143 -10.79 3.94 9.69
C ASN A 143 -11.82 4.56 10.63
N LEU A 144 -12.87 3.80 10.93
CA LEU A 144 -13.93 4.22 11.85
C LEU A 144 -13.64 3.80 13.30
N SER A 145 -12.42 3.33 13.55
CA SER A 145 -11.92 2.91 14.86
C SER A 145 -10.42 3.17 14.96
N LYS A 146 -9.86 3.13 16.17
CA LYS A 146 -8.42 3.32 16.41
C LYS A 146 -7.57 2.13 15.98
N GLY A 147 -8.19 0.97 15.73
CA GLY A 147 -7.52 -0.28 15.39
C GLY A 147 -8.09 -1.45 16.17
N ALA A 148 -7.42 -2.60 16.09
CA ALA A 148 -7.82 -3.84 16.77
C ALA A 148 -6.92 -4.14 17.98
N GLY A 149 -7.43 -4.93 18.93
CA GLY A 149 -6.64 -5.39 20.08
C GLY A 149 -6.08 -4.22 20.92
N LEU A 150 -4.76 -4.19 21.12
CA LEU A 150 -4.09 -3.13 21.86
C LEU A 150 -4.20 -1.76 21.19
N GLU A 151 -4.27 -1.69 19.86
CA GLU A 151 -4.43 -0.43 19.12
C GLU A 151 -5.73 0.30 19.47
N SER A 152 -6.79 -0.45 19.80
CA SER A 152 -8.08 0.13 20.21
C SER A 152 -7.98 0.99 21.48
N ARG A 153 -6.94 0.76 22.28
CA ARG A 153 -6.65 1.47 23.54
C ARG A 153 -5.64 2.61 23.37
N ALA A 154 -5.22 2.91 22.15
CA ALA A 154 -4.36 4.06 21.88
C ALA A 154 -4.97 5.34 22.47
N ALA A 155 -4.12 6.15 23.08
CA ALA A 155 -4.50 7.42 23.70
C ALA A 155 -4.93 8.43 22.63
N GLY A 156 -5.93 9.25 22.95
CA GLY A 156 -6.51 10.21 22.03
C GLY A 156 -7.43 9.57 20.98
N GLU A 157 -7.86 10.38 20.02
CA GLU A 157 -8.72 10.01 18.91
C GLU A 157 -7.98 10.16 17.58
N ASN A 158 -8.48 9.48 16.54
CA ASN A 158 -7.94 9.66 15.19
C ASN A 158 -8.27 11.09 14.70
N ALA A 159 -7.29 11.75 14.08
CA ALA A 159 -7.49 13.02 13.41
C ALA A 159 -8.06 12.81 11.99
N GLU A 160 -7.22 12.45 11.02
CA GLU A 160 -7.63 12.15 9.65
C GLU A 160 -8.12 10.70 9.47
N ALA A 161 -7.67 9.79 10.33
CA ALA A 161 -8.05 8.38 10.33
C ALA A 161 -7.77 7.60 9.01
N LEU A 162 -6.78 8.03 8.24
CA LEU A 162 -6.46 7.42 6.95
C LEU A 162 -5.40 6.34 7.10
N HIS A 163 -5.52 5.31 6.28
CA HIS A 163 -4.52 4.25 6.16
C HIS A 163 -4.35 3.89 4.70
N GLY A 164 -3.11 3.80 4.22
CA GLY A 164 -2.83 3.65 2.79
C GLY A 164 -1.45 3.13 2.47
N ASN A 165 -1.07 3.31 1.21
CA ASN A 165 0.22 2.88 0.67
C ASN A 165 0.92 4.09 0.05
N ALA A 166 2.22 3.99 -0.17
CA ALA A 166 3.01 5.07 -0.74
C ALA A 166 4.11 4.59 -1.69
N VAL A 167 4.47 5.47 -2.61
CA VAL A 167 5.71 5.40 -3.39
C VAL A 167 6.53 6.63 -3.03
N LEU A 168 7.76 6.44 -2.56
CA LEU A 168 8.75 7.51 -2.39
C LEU A 168 9.85 7.35 -3.44
N SER A 169 10.40 8.48 -3.88
CA SER A 169 11.43 8.54 -4.92
C SER A 169 12.42 9.67 -4.64
N ARG A 170 13.71 9.41 -4.83
CA ARG A 170 14.76 10.46 -4.85
C ARG A 170 14.60 11.42 -6.04
N TYR A 171 13.91 10.96 -7.07
CA TYR A 171 13.68 11.71 -8.30
C TYR A 171 12.24 12.26 -8.35
N PRO A 172 12.00 13.33 -9.11
CA PRO A 172 10.67 13.95 -9.23
C PRO A 172 9.58 12.96 -9.66
N LEU A 173 8.38 13.16 -9.11
CA LEU A 173 7.19 12.38 -9.46
C LEU A 173 6.34 13.20 -10.43
N ARG A 174 6.27 12.77 -11.69
CA ARG A 174 5.56 13.54 -12.72
C ARG A 174 4.05 13.40 -12.62
N ARG A 175 3.59 12.20 -12.29
CA ARG A 175 2.18 11.82 -12.15
C ARG A 175 2.08 10.71 -11.11
N ALA A 176 0.96 10.67 -10.40
CA ALA A 176 0.64 9.59 -9.50
C ALA A 176 -0.83 9.19 -9.64
N TRP A 177 -1.12 7.93 -9.36
CA TRP A 177 -2.45 7.35 -9.46
C TRP A 177 -2.71 6.42 -8.28
N SER A 178 -3.99 6.25 -7.98
CA SER A 178 -4.45 5.33 -6.96
C SER A 178 -5.50 4.41 -7.54
N VAL A 179 -5.21 3.11 -7.57
CA VAL A 179 -6.06 2.09 -8.18
C VAL A 179 -6.76 1.30 -7.10
N ALA A 180 -8.09 1.38 -7.08
CA ALA A 180 -8.92 0.62 -6.15
C ALA A 180 -8.88 -0.87 -6.46
N LEU A 181 -8.63 -1.70 -5.44
CA LEU A 181 -8.61 -3.15 -5.52
C LEU A 181 -9.82 -3.71 -4.75
N PRO A 182 -10.56 -4.68 -5.29
CA PRO A 182 -11.71 -5.24 -4.59
C PRO A 182 -11.29 -5.85 -3.25
N ASN A 183 -12.07 -5.64 -2.19
CA ASN A 183 -11.85 -6.30 -0.91
C ASN A 183 -12.27 -7.78 -0.97
N GLY A 184 -11.55 -8.68 -0.29
CA GLY A 184 -11.93 -10.09 -0.17
C GLY A 184 -13.03 -10.34 0.87
N LYS A 185 -13.22 -9.40 1.80
CA LYS A 185 -14.25 -9.41 2.84
C LYS A 185 -14.79 -8.00 3.04
N ASP A 186 -16.06 -7.91 3.41
CA ASP A 186 -16.69 -6.66 3.83
C ASP A 186 -15.98 -6.08 5.07
N LYS A 187 -15.46 -4.87 4.94
CA LYS A 187 -14.68 -4.16 5.96
C LYS A 187 -15.54 -3.38 6.96
N MET A 188 -16.85 -3.31 6.75
CA MET A 188 -17.82 -2.84 7.74
C MET A 188 -18.26 -3.95 8.70
N ARG A 189 -17.85 -5.19 8.44
CA ARG A 189 -18.07 -6.32 9.35
C ARG A 189 -16.93 -6.45 10.36
N GLY A 190 -17.27 -6.64 11.63
CA GLY A 190 -16.32 -6.85 12.71
C GLY A 190 -16.01 -5.56 13.50
N ASN A 191 -14.95 -5.61 14.30
CA ASN A 191 -14.63 -4.56 15.27
C ASN A 191 -13.81 -3.41 14.67
N GLU A 192 -12.96 -3.70 13.70
CA GLU A 192 -12.14 -2.68 13.01
C GLU A 192 -12.82 -2.28 11.71
N LYS A 193 -13.88 -1.46 11.81
CA LYS A 193 -14.68 -1.01 10.67
C LYS A 193 -13.94 0.03 9.84
N ARG A 194 -13.96 -0.13 8.52
CA ARG A 194 -13.25 0.74 7.58
C ARG A 194 -14.09 1.02 6.33
N LEU A 195 -14.08 2.26 5.87
CA LEU A 195 -14.60 2.64 4.55
C LEU A 195 -13.52 2.50 3.49
N GLY A 196 -13.89 2.10 2.29
CA GLY A 196 -12.97 1.98 1.15
C GLY A 196 -12.44 0.56 0.93
N SER A 197 -11.29 0.48 0.28
CA SER A 197 -10.74 -0.77 -0.25
C SER A 197 -9.23 -0.70 -0.38
N GLN A 198 -8.54 -1.84 -0.42
CA GLN A 198 -7.11 -1.85 -0.74
C GLN A 198 -6.82 -1.01 -1.99
N ARG A 199 -5.71 -0.28 -2.00
CA ARG A 199 -5.29 0.51 -3.18
C ARG A 199 -3.84 0.25 -3.54
N ALA A 200 -3.58 0.11 -4.83
CA ALA A 200 -2.23 0.21 -5.36
C ALA A 200 -1.90 1.68 -5.64
N VAL A 201 -0.71 2.13 -5.27
CA VAL A 201 -0.21 3.46 -5.58
C VAL A 201 0.79 3.36 -6.71
N LEU A 202 0.53 4.08 -7.79
CA LEU A 202 1.40 4.16 -8.94
C LEU A 202 2.01 5.55 -9.03
N ALA A 203 3.26 5.63 -9.45
CA ALA A 203 3.88 6.90 -9.80
C ALA A 203 4.72 6.78 -11.07
N GLN A 204 4.77 7.85 -11.85
CA GLN A 204 5.75 8.04 -12.90
C GLN A 204 6.94 8.80 -12.31
N VAL A 205 8.11 8.16 -12.35
CA VAL A 205 9.35 8.68 -11.78
C VAL A 205 10.29 9.11 -12.90
N GLU A 206 10.79 10.34 -12.86
CA GLU A 206 11.74 10.87 -13.82
C GLU A 206 13.19 10.49 -13.44
N HIS A 207 13.54 9.23 -13.66
CA HIS A 207 14.89 8.72 -13.37
C HIS A 207 15.91 9.24 -14.41
N PRO A 208 17.19 9.48 -14.05
CA PRO A 208 18.20 10.05 -14.96
C PRO A 208 18.44 9.25 -16.26
N SER A 209 18.22 7.93 -16.22
CA SER A 209 18.31 7.06 -17.41
C SER A 209 17.02 6.95 -18.24
N GLY A 210 15.95 7.65 -17.85
CA GLY A 210 14.65 7.62 -18.50
C GLY A 210 13.50 7.42 -17.51
N ALA A 211 12.30 7.88 -17.87
CA ALA A 211 11.12 7.75 -17.04
C ALA A 211 10.72 6.28 -16.83
N ILE A 212 10.26 5.96 -15.62
CA ILE A 212 9.76 4.63 -15.25
C ILE A 212 8.40 4.76 -14.55
N ARG A 213 7.63 3.67 -14.55
CA ARG A 213 6.46 3.51 -13.68
C ARG A 213 6.80 2.64 -12.51
N THR A 214 6.37 3.06 -11.33
CA THR A 214 6.57 2.31 -10.10
C THR A 214 5.24 2.07 -9.44
N VAL A 215 5.07 0.89 -8.84
CA VAL A 215 3.83 0.49 -8.18
C VAL A 215 4.14 -0.08 -6.80
N SER A 216 3.54 0.51 -5.77
CA SER A 216 3.43 -0.08 -4.44
C SER A 216 2.07 -0.74 -4.33
N VAL A 217 2.06 -2.07 -4.19
CA VAL A 217 0.84 -2.88 -4.08
C VAL A 217 0.79 -3.62 -2.75
N HIS A 218 -0.38 -3.61 -2.11
CA HIS A 218 -0.69 -4.43 -0.96
C HIS A 218 -1.90 -5.32 -1.28
N LEU A 219 -1.68 -6.61 -1.52
CA LEU A 219 -2.78 -7.54 -1.84
C LEU A 219 -3.42 -8.09 -0.57
N ASP A 220 -4.68 -8.53 -0.65
CA ASP A 220 -5.46 -8.95 0.52
C ASP A 220 -4.93 -10.27 1.14
N ALA A 221 -4.37 -10.16 2.35
CA ALA A 221 -3.93 -11.30 3.17
C ALA A 221 -5.05 -12.29 3.51
N HIS A 222 -6.27 -11.80 3.70
CA HIS A 222 -7.41 -12.60 4.16
C HIS A 222 -8.30 -13.06 3.01
N SER A 223 -7.68 -13.42 1.89
CA SER A 223 -8.37 -13.77 0.66
C SER A 223 -7.87 -15.11 0.06
N SER A 224 -8.48 -15.51 -1.05
CA SER A 224 -8.06 -16.68 -1.83
C SER A 224 -6.98 -16.29 -2.85
N GLN A 225 -6.23 -17.28 -3.35
CA GLN A 225 -5.21 -17.06 -4.40
C GLN A 225 -5.83 -16.42 -5.66
N ARG A 226 -7.05 -16.85 -6.05
CA ARG A 226 -7.79 -16.25 -7.18
C ARG A 226 -8.17 -14.80 -6.94
N HIS A 227 -8.45 -14.43 -5.68
CA HIS A 227 -8.77 -13.05 -5.34
C HIS A 227 -7.53 -12.16 -5.45
N ARG A 228 -6.38 -12.59 -4.90
CA ARG A 228 -5.10 -11.89 -5.10
C ARG A 228 -4.72 -11.78 -6.56
N GLN A 229 -4.92 -12.84 -7.35
CA GLN A 229 -4.76 -12.77 -8.81
C GLN A 229 -5.63 -11.66 -9.40
N ARG A 230 -6.93 -11.64 -9.11
CA ARG A 230 -7.85 -10.61 -9.61
C ARG A 230 -7.40 -9.20 -9.23
N GLN A 231 -6.93 -9.00 -8.00
CA GLN A 231 -6.39 -7.71 -7.56
C GLN A 231 -5.16 -7.31 -8.39
N MET A 232 -4.22 -8.24 -8.63
CA MET A 232 -3.08 -7.98 -9.50
C MET A 232 -3.51 -7.69 -10.95
N SER A 233 -4.47 -8.43 -11.51
CA SER A 233 -5.00 -8.18 -12.86
C SER A 233 -5.53 -6.76 -13.00
N VAL A 234 -6.26 -6.23 -12.01
CA VAL A 234 -6.75 -4.84 -12.01
C VAL A 234 -5.59 -3.83 -12.11
N VAL A 235 -4.48 -4.07 -11.42
CA VAL A 235 -3.28 -3.22 -11.50
C VAL A 235 -2.63 -3.29 -12.88
N LEU A 236 -2.48 -4.50 -13.43
CA LEU A 236 -1.88 -4.71 -14.75
C LEU A 236 -2.75 -4.13 -15.87
N ASP A 237 -4.08 -4.33 -15.80
CA ASP A 237 -5.03 -3.76 -16.75
C ASP A 237 -4.98 -2.23 -16.71
N PHE A 238 -4.87 -1.62 -15.53
CA PHE A 238 -4.70 -0.17 -15.41
C PHE A 238 -3.39 0.30 -16.04
N LEU A 239 -2.26 -0.38 -15.78
CA LEU A 239 -0.96 -0.07 -16.38
C LEU A 239 -0.99 -0.10 -17.91
N ASP A 240 -1.74 -1.04 -18.50
CA ASP A 240 -1.90 -1.21 -19.94
C ASP A 240 -2.69 -0.03 -20.59
N THR A 241 -3.45 0.74 -19.80
CA THR A 241 -4.15 1.96 -20.29
C THR A 241 -3.26 3.19 -20.35
N LEU A 242 -2.06 3.16 -19.74
CA LEU A 242 -1.24 4.35 -19.54
C LEU A 242 -0.25 4.56 -20.69
N GLU A 243 -0.29 5.74 -21.30
CA GLU A 243 0.66 6.18 -22.34
C GLU A 243 1.58 7.32 -21.86
N PRO A 244 2.85 7.39 -22.33
CA PRO A 244 3.53 6.42 -23.21
C PRO A 244 3.83 5.11 -22.47
N ARG A 245 4.04 3.99 -23.16
CA ARG A 245 4.56 2.77 -22.49
C ARG A 245 5.96 3.03 -21.91
N LEU A 246 6.10 2.78 -20.60
CA LEU A 246 7.34 2.95 -19.84
C LEU A 246 7.75 1.62 -19.17
N PRO A 247 9.04 1.41 -18.86
CA PRO A 247 9.46 0.32 -17.98
C PRO A 247 8.72 0.39 -16.65
N VAL A 248 8.24 -0.75 -16.15
CA VAL A 248 7.43 -0.83 -14.94
C VAL A 248 8.14 -1.67 -13.88
N LEU A 249 8.22 -1.14 -12.66
CA LEU A 249 8.59 -1.87 -11.46
C LEU A 249 7.38 -2.01 -10.54
N ILE A 250 7.00 -3.25 -10.21
CA ILE A 250 5.91 -3.56 -9.28
C ILE A 250 6.52 -4.21 -8.04
N GLY A 251 6.22 -3.67 -6.85
CA GLY A 251 6.66 -4.23 -5.58
C GLY A 251 5.67 -3.90 -4.46
N GLY A 252 6.03 -4.23 -3.22
CA GLY A 252 5.17 -4.10 -2.04
C GLY A 252 4.86 -5.46 -1.42
N ASP A 253 3.82 -5.52 -0.60
CA ASP A 253 3.39 -6.73 0.10
C ASP A 253 2.31 -7.49 -0.68
N TRP A 254 2.71 -8.54 -1.39
CA TRP A 254 1.79 -9.29 -2.23
C TRP A 254 0.98 -10.33 -1.46
N ASN A 255 1.27 -10.56 -0.17
CA ASN A 255 0.57 -11.55 0.64
C ASN A 255 0.41 -12.93 -0.03
N THR A 256 1.34 -13.30 -0.91
CA THR A 256 1.37 -14.56 -1.67
C THR A 256 1.82 -15.72 -0.80
N THR A 257 1.16 -15.91 0.34
CA THR A 257 1.56 -16.80 1.44
C THR A 257 1.23 -18.27 1.21
N THR A 258 0.83 -18.67 -0.01
CA THR A 258 0.26 -20.00 -0.37
C THR A 258 -1.06 -20.38 0.29
N TYR A 259 -1.52 -19.65 1.30
CA TYR A 259 -2.74 -19.94 2.05
C TYR A 259 -4.00 -19.42 1.35
N ASN A 260 -5.13 -20.11 1.57
CA ASN A 260 -6.47 -19.59 1.35
C ASN A 260 -7.09 -19.24 2.70
N SER A 261 -7.00 -17.96 3.07
CA SER A 261 -7.47 -17.43 4.37
C SER A 261 -8.84 -16.75 4.27
N SER A 262 -9.57 -17.02 3.17
CA SER A 262 -10.89 -16.43 2.92
C SER A 262 -11.95 -16.86 3.96
N ARG A 263 -11.87 -18.09 4.48
CA ARG A 263 -12.74 -18.61 5.54
C ARG A 263 -11.95 -19.50 6.49
N ALA A 264 -12.35 -19.54 7.76
CA ALA A 264 -11.73 -20.39 8.78
C ALA A 264 -11.71 -21.87 8.35
N LEU A 265 -12.80 -22.38 7.76
CA LEU A 265 -12.85 -23.74 7.25
C LEU A 265 -11.78 -24.05 6.19
N TYR A 266 -11.50 -23.12 5.27
CA TYR A 266 -10.45 -23.32 4.26
C TYR A 266 -9.04 -23.20 4.85
N ALA A 267 -8.86 -22.37 5.87
CA ALA A 267 -7.61 -22.30 6.61
C ALA A 267 -7.33 -23.64 7.35
N VAL A 268 -8.37 -24.20 7.99
CA VAL A 268 -8.33 -25.49 8.70
C VAL A 268 -8.12 -26.66 7.73
N MET A 269 -8.91 -26.79 6.66
CA MET A 269 -8.71 -27.83 5.66
C MET A 269 -7.34 -27.71 4.97
N GLY A 270 -6.91 -26.49 4.68
CA GLY A 270 -5.57 -26.23 4.17
C GLY A 270 -4.49 -26.71 5.14
N PHE A 271 -4.69 -26.50 6.45
CA PHE A 271 -3.78 -26.97 7.48
C PHE A 271 -3.67 -28.50 7.48
N PHE A 272 -4.80 -29.22 7.50
CA PHE A 272 -4.79 -30.69 7.43
C PHE A 272 -4.12 -31.22 6.17
N ARG A 273 -4.37 -30.60 5.01
CA ARG A 273 -3.71 -30.96 3.75
C ARG A 273 -2.18 -30.81 3.84
N ARG A 274 -1.69 -29.75 4.48
CA ARG A 274 -0.25 -29.53 4.67
C ARG A 274 0.38 -30.52 5.64
N VAL A 275 -0.32 -30.85 6.72
CA VAL A 275 0.11 -31.91 7.65
C VAL A 275 0.20 -33.24 6.89
N ALA A 276 -0.79 -33.58 6.08
CA ALA A 276 -0.79 -34.79 5.26
C ALA A 276 0.34 -34.81 4.19
N MET A 277 0.73 -33.64 3.67
CA MET A 277 1.89 -33.51 2.75
C MET A 277 3.25 -33.65 3.44
N GLY A 278 3.29 -33.66 4.78
CA GLY A 278 4.52 -33.55 5.55
C GLY A 278 4.93 -32.07 5.71
N PRO A 279 4.86 -31.48 6.93
CA PRO A 279 5.15 -30.07 7.16
C PRO A 279 6.52 -29.61 6.64
N SER A 280 7.56 -30.42 6.86
CA SER A 280 8.91 -30.14 6.36
C SER A 280 8.98 -30.17 4.83
N TYR A 281 8.25 -31.07 4.18
CA TYR A 281 8.17 -31.11 2.71
C TYR A 281 7.42 -29.90 2.17
N PHE A 282 6.30 -29.54 2.77
CA PHE A 282 5.51 -28.36 2.38
C PHE A 282 6.32 -27.06 2.52
N ILE A 283 7.00 -26.85 3.64
CA ILE A 283 7.81 -25.64 3.85
C ILE A 283 8.91 -25.55 2.79
N ARG A 284 9.67 -26.64 2.60
CA ARG A 284 10.80 -26.66 1.65
C ARG A 284 10.37 -26.55 0.19
N ASN A 285 9.19 -27.04 -0.20
CA ASN A 285 8.84 -27.17 -1.62
C ASN A 285 7.73 -26.24 -2.09
N HIS A 286 6.94 -25.67 -1.17
CA HIS A 286 5.76 -24.91 -1.52
C HIS A 286 5.66 -23.57 -0.80
N TYR A 287 5.88 -23.51 0.52
CA TYR A 287 5.72 -22.26 1.27
C TYR A 287 6.62 -21.15 0.74
N LEU A 288 7.88 -21.50 0.47
CA LEU A 288 8.91 -20.59 -0.05
C LEU A 288 8.90 -20.47 -1.59
N TYR A 289 7.92 -21.11 -2.25
CA TYR A 289 7.76 -21.16 -3.70
C TYR A 289 6.28 -20.97 -4.11
N PRO A 290 5.66 -19.84 -3.72
CA PRO A 290 4.24 -19.63 -3.96
C PRO A 290 3.85 -19.68 -5.44
N GLU A 291 4.75 -19.28 -6.33
CA GLU A 291 4.59 -19.25 -7.77
C GLU A 291 4.47 -20.63 -8.41
N ARG A 292 5.00 -21.69 -7.78
CA ARG A 292 5.01 -23.04 -8.39
C ARG A 292 3.62 -23.64 -8.47
N TRP A 293 2.83 -23.52 -7.41
CA TRP A 293 1.55 -24.22 -7.32
C TRP A 293 0.38 -23.35 -6.88
N PHE A 294 0.47 -22.72 -5.71
CA PHE A 294 -0.68 -22.08 -5.08
C PHE A 294 -1.05 -20.77 -5.78
N GLU A 295 -0.08 -19.88 -5.97
CA GLU A 295 -0.26 -18.56 -6.58
C GLU A 295 0.04 -18.55 -8.08
N ARG A 296 0.28 -19.73 -8.67
CA ARG A 296 0.77 -19.90 -10.05
C ARG A 296 0.02 -19.08 -11.10
N HIS A 297 -1.28 -18.83 -10.91
CA HIS A 297 -2.09 -18.10 -11.86
C HIS A 297 -1.73 -16.61 -11.90
N LEU A 298 -1.45 -16.00 -10.74
CA LEU A 298 -0.95 -14.62 -10.64
C LEU A 298 0.41 -14.50 -11.33
N PHE A 299 1.35 -15.37 -10.99
CA PHE A 299 2.71 -15.30 -11.54
C PHE A 299 2.76 -15.60 -13.05
N ARG A 300 1.99 -16.58 -13.54
CA ARG A 300 1.87 -16.85 -14.98
C ARG A 300 1.23 -15.69 -15.75
N GLU A 301 0.36 -14.92 -15.12
CA GLU A 301 -0.21 -13.73 -15.74
C GLU A 301 0.84 -12.63 -15.92
N LEU A 302 1.67 -12.39 -14.89
CA LEU A 302 2.83 -11.49 -15.01
C LEU A 302 3.77 -11.93 -16.13
N GLU A 303 4.16 -13.21 -16.15
CA GLU A 303 5.04 -13.77 -17.19
C GLU A 303 4.42 -13.63 -18.59
N ARG A 304 3.11 -13.91 -18.76
CA ARG A 304 2.40 -13.73 -20.05
C ARG A 304 2.37 -12.28 -20.53
N ARG A 305 2.36 -11.30 -19.62
CA ARG A 305 2.45 -9.87 -19.94
C ARG A 305 3.89 -9.37 -20.09
N GLY A 306 4.88 -10.27 -20.07
CA GLY A 306 6.28 -9.95 -20.29
C GLY A 306 7.05 -9.44 -19.05
N TYR A 307 6.47 -9.54 -17.85
CA TYR A 307 7.15 -9.15 -16.63
C TYR A 307 8.20 -10.19 -16.21
N ARG A 308 9.36 -9.70 -15.79
CA ARG A 308 10.42 -10.52 -15.19
C ARG A 308 10.23 -10.55 -13.67
N VAL A 309 9.81 -11.69 -13.14
CA VAL A 309 9.58 -11.84 -11.69
C VAL A 309 10.74 -12.54 -10.98
N ARG A 310 11.29 -13.61 -11.58
CA ARG A 310 12.27 -14.48 -10.91
C ARG A 310 13.61 -13.80 -10.66
N ASP A 311 14.00 -12.88 -11.54
CA ASP A 311 15.31 -12.22 -11.49
C ASP A 311 15.40 -11.14 -10.40
N LEU A 312 14.27 -10.77 -9.79
CA LEU A 312 14.17 -9.73 -8.77
C LEU A 312 13.79 -10.28 -7.40
N ASN A 313 13.66 -11.61 -7.25
CA ASN A 313 13.24 -12.27 -6.02
C ASN A 313 14.20 -13.40 -5.65
N GLU A 314 14.54 -13.49 -4.37
CA GLU A 314 15.31 -14.62 -3.84
C GLU A 314 14.37 -15.78 -3.50
N THR A 315 14.18 -16.70 -4.44
CA THR A 315 13.29 -17.85 -4.24
C THR A 315 13.86 -18.82 -3.20
N GLY A 316 13.02 -19.36 -2.31
CA GLY A 316 13.47 -20.32 -1.31
C GLY A 316 14.07 -19.68 -0.03
N ALA A 317 14.20 -18.35 0.03
CA ALA A 317 14.60 -17.65 1.24
C ALA A 317 13.37 -17.31 2.09
N GLY A 318 13.39 -17.67 3.37
CA GLY A 318 12.41 -17.23 4.34
C GLY A 318 12.76 -15.84 4.88
N THR A 319 11.76 -14.99 5.10
CA THR A 319 11.94 -13.68 5.75
C THR A 319 11.97 -13.77 7.29
N LEU A 320 11.67 -14.95 7.85
CA LEU A 320 11.75 -15.26 9.27
C LEU A 320 12.61 -16.51 9.46
N HIS A 321 13.65 -16.39 10.28
CA HIS A 321 14.41 -17.54 10.80
C HIS A 321 13.80 -17.88 12.16
N TYR A 322 13.19 -19.07 12.27
CA TYR A 322 12.70 -19.64 13.54
C TYR A 322 13.83 -20.37 14.26
#